data_AF-A0A842VG74-F1
#
_entry.id   AF-A0A842VG74-F1
#
_cell.length_a   1.000
_cell.length_b   1.000
_cell.length_c   1.000
_cell.angle_alpha   90.00
_cell.angle_beta   90.00
_cell.angle_gamma   90.00
#
_symmetry.space_group_name_H-M   'P 1'
#
loop_
_entity.id
_entity.type
_entity.pdbx_description
1 polymer ?
#
loop_
_entity_poly.entity_id
_entity_poly.type
_entity_poly.pdbx_seq_one_letter_code
_entity_poly.pdbx_strand_id
1 'polypeptide(L)'
;MEIKTNAENALRSLREILQQIDTNSDISEIKEKKEQLISINKTINELKNKNISIPEEVQTLKIKLVVEIEKYDTACSAIGFIENEMNILRKEILSIKKNFMNNSGKINEDSGSGKTFDNPRILIIDNHQYKISKWYEVLIIVGNYILKKGKRLPSNRQYGVNILVSQDPNRLKAPKKLENGFFIATKYNKQLTLNYARQLLIDCGLNCRMSVITEKDDRISPKI
;
A
#
# COMPACT_ATOMS: atom_id res chain seq x y z
N MET A 1 -16.58 11.09 3.86
CA MET A 1 -17.46 10.77 2.72
C MET A 1 -16.69 10.93 1.40
N GLU A 2 -15.86 11.97 1.25
CA GLU A 2 -15.05 12.27 0.05
C GLU A 2 -14.06 11.18 -0.40
N ILE A 3 -13.39 10.47 0.51
CA ILE A 3 -12.40 9.43 0.12
C ILE A 3 -13.06 8.27 -0.63
N LYS A 4 -14.26 7.87 -0.21
CA LYS A 4 -15.04 6.82 -0.88
C LYS A 4 -15.45 7.28 -2.28
N THR A 5 -15.93 8.51 -2.39
CA THR A 5 -16.31 9.13 -3.66
C THR A 5 -15.13 9.29 -4.61
N ASN A 6 -13.95 9.68 -4.11
CA ASN A 6 -12.73 9.81 -4.91
C ASN A 6 -12.21 8.45 -5.40
N ALA A 7 -12.28 7.41 -4.56
CA ALA A 7 -11.92 6.05 -4.96
C ALA A 7 -12.91 5.47 -5.98
N GLU A 8 -14.21 5.73 -5.83
CA GLU A 8 -15.25 5.31 -6.77
C GLU A 8 -15.12 6.05 -8.11
N ASN A 9 -14.78 7.34 -8.10
CA ASN A 9 -14.52 8.11 -9.31
C ASN A 9 -13.26 7.62 -10.04
N ALA A 10 -12.17 7.37 -9.32
CA ALA A 10 -10.95 6.81 -9.90
C ALA A 10 -11.21 5.43 -10.52
N LEU A 11 -11.95 4.55 -9.83
CA LEU A 11 -12.36 3.24 -10.35
C LEU A 11 -13.27 3.34 -11.57
N ARG A 12 -14.14 4.35 -11.65
CA ARG A 12 -15.02 4.58 -12.80
C ARG A 12 -14.21 5.03 -14.03
N SER A 13 -13.34 6.03 -13.87
CA SER A 13 -12.47 6.49 -14.96
C SER A 13 -11.55 5.38 -15.46
N LEU A 14 -11.06 4.51 -14.58
CA LEU A 14 -10.25 3.36 -14.98
C LEU A 14 -11.05 2.30 -15.75
N ARG A 15 -12.32 2.07 -15.38
CA ARG A 15 -13.21 1.17 -16.12
C ARG A 15 -13.57 1.73 -17.50
N GLU A 16 -13.76 3.03 -17.61
CA GLU A 16 -14.02 3.70 -18.90
C GLU A 16 -12.81 3.57 -19.83
N ILE A 17 -11.59 3.75 -19.31
CA ILE A 17 -10.34 3.53 -20.07
C ILE A 17 -10.21 2.05 -20.48
N LEU A 18 -10.48 1.12 -19.56
CA LEU A 18 -10.43 -0.32 -19.88
C LEU A 18 -11.50 -0.72 -20.91
N GLN A 19 -12.73 -0.18 -20.82
CA GLN A 19 -13.78 -0.43 -21.82
C GLN A 19 -13.44 0.14 -23.20
N GLN A 20 -12.76 1.29 -23.26
CA GLN A 20 -12.26 1.84 -24.52
C GLN A 20 -11.18 0.97 -25.17
N ILE A 21 -10.40 0.25 -24.35
CA ILE A 21 -9.39 -0.70 -24.80
C ILE A 21 -10.03 -2.05 -25.20
N ASP A 22 -11.09 -2.47 -24.52
CA ASP A 22 -11.77 -3.77 -24.69
C ASP A 22 -12.84 -3.78 -25.80
N THR A 23 -13.13 -2.64 -26.43
CA THR A 23 -13.99 -2.56 -27.64
C THR A 23 -13.27 -3.05 -28.91
N ASN A 24 -12.89 -4.33 -28.91
CA ASN A 24 -13.03 -5.35 -29.98
C ASN A 24 -12.76 -5.08 -31.48
N SER A 25 -12.23 -3.94 -31.93
CA SER A 25 -11.70 -3.80 -33.32
C SER A 25 -10.22 -4.13 -33.42
N ASP A 26 -9.42 -3.74 -32.43
CA ASP A 26 -7.96 -3.68 -32.58
C ASP A 26 -7.25 -5.02 -32.30
N ILE A 27 -7.85 -5.92 -31.51
CA ILE A 27 -7.26 -7.22 -31.17
C ILE A 27 -7.28 -8.17 -32.38
N SER A 28 -8.37 -8.17 -33.15
CA SER A 28 -8.49 -8.99 -34.38
C SER A 28 -7.54 -8.48 -35.46
N GLU A 29 -7.48 -7.17 -35.65
CA GLU A 29 -6.60 -6.54 -36.63
C GLU A 29 -5.11 -6.83 -36.34
N ILE A 30 -4.70 -6.80 -35.07
CA ILE A 30 -3.32 -7.13 -34.68
C ILE A 30 -3.01 -8.61 -34.87
N LYS A 31 -3.97 -9.50 -34.60
CA LYS A 31 -3.78 -10.93 -34.86
C LYS A 31 -3.57 -11.20 -36.35
N GLU A 32 -4.37 -10.57 -37.21
CA GLU A 32 -4.20 -10.62 -38.66
C GLU A 32 -2.84 -10.05 -39.11
N LYS A 33 -2.40 -8.93 -38.54
CA LYS A 33 -1.06 -8.35 -38.81
C LYS A 33 0.08 -9.28 -38.37
N LYS A 34 -0.06 -10.01 -37.26
CA LYS A 34 0.91 -11.04 -36.83
C LYS A 34 0.96 -12.21 -37.82
N GLU A 35 -0.18 -12.66 -38.33
CA GLU A 35 -0.25 -13.71 -39.37
C GLU A 35 0.34 -13.25 -40.71
N GLN A 36 0.12 -11.99 -41.09
CA GLN A 36 0.76 -11.37 -42.25
C GLN A 36 2.29 -11.31 -42.10
N LEU A 37 2.79 -10.93 -40.91
CA LEU A 37 4.23 -10.90 -40.63
C LEU A 37 4.88 -12.30 -40.71
N ILE A 38 4.19 -13.34 -40.22
CA ILE A 38 4.63 -14.75 -40.35
C ILE A 38 4.73 -15.14 -41.83
N SER A 39 3.72 -14.78 -42.63
CA SER A 39 3.68 -15.06 -44.06
C SER A 39 4.81 -14.36 -44.82
N ILE A 40 5.06 -13.07 -44.52
CA ILE A 40 6.17 -12.29 -45.11
C ILE A 40 7.53 -12.91 -44.75
N ASN A 41 7.72 -13.34 -43.49
CA ASN A 41 8.96 -14.01 -43.08
C ASN A 41 9.17 -15.33 -43.81
N LYS A 42 8.10 -16.10 -44.06
CA LYS A 42 8.17 -17.32 -44.87
C LYS A 42 8.61 -17.02 -46.29
N THR A 43 8.01 -16.02 -46.95
CA THR A 43 8.39 -15.60 -48.31
C THR A 43 9.85 -15.11 -48.36
N ILE A 44 10.29 -14.32 -47.39
CA ILE A 44 11.69 -13.88 -47.29
C ILE A 44 12.64 -15.08 -47.19
N ASN A 45 12.30 -16.08 -46.37
CA ASN A 45 13.12 -17.28 -46.21
C ASN A 45 13.14 -18.12 -47.50
N GLU A 46 12.02 -18.23 -48.21
CA GLU A 46 11.96 -18.91 -49.51
C GLU A 46 12.79 -18.21 -50.58
N LEU A 47 12.77 -16.87 -50.63
CA LEU A 47 13.60 -16.08 -51.53
C LEU A 47 15.09 -16.23 -51.21
N LYS A 48 15.46 -16.17 -49.92
CA LYS A 48 16.83 -16.41 -49.45
C LYS A 48 17.31 -17.82 -49.81
N ASN A 49 16.50 -18.84 -49.58
CA ASN A 49 16.84 -20.23 -49.89
C ASN A 49 17.04 -20.46 -51.41
N LYS A 50 16.40 -19.62 -52.24
CA LYS A 50 16.57 -19.62 -53.70
C LYS A 50 17.66 -18.66 -54.20
N ASN A 51 18.42 -18.02 -53.30
CA ASN A 51 19.40 -16.97 -53.64
C ASN A 51 18.81 -15.80 -54.45
N ILE A 52 17.52 -15.52 -54.27
CA ILE A 52 16.83 -14.40 -54.92
C ILE A 52 16.94 -13.17 -54.02
N SER A 53 17.31 -12.03 -54.61
CA SER A 53 17.32 -10.75 -53.89
C SER A 53 15.93 -10.40 -53.37
N ILE A 54 15.84 -9.95 -52.12
CA ILE A 54 14.56 -9.58 -51.49
C ILE A 54 14.16 -8.19 -51.98
N PRO A 55 12.97 -8.04 -52.59
CA PRO A 55 12.47 -6.73 -53.03
C PRO A 55 12.38 -5.73 -51.87
N GLU A 56 12.70 -4.47 -52.15
CA GLU A 56 12.73 -3.39 -51.16
C GLU A 56 11.34 -3.13 -50.55
N GLU A 57 10.29 -3.35 -51.33
CA GLU A 57 8.89 -3.24 -50.92
C GLU A 57 8.55 -4.27 -49.83
N VAL A 58 9.08 -5.49 -49.95
CA VAL A 58 8.87 -6.57 -48.97
C VAL A 58 9.60 -6.26 -47.66
N GLN A 59 10.80 -5.65 -47.73
CA GLN A 59 11.52 -5.21 -46.55
C GLN A 59 10.80 -4.06 -45.85
N THR A 60 10.28 -3.10 -46.61
CA THR A 60 9.55 -1.94 -46.09
C THR A 60 8.24 -2.36 -45.42
N LEU A 61 7.49 -3.26 -46.04
CA LEU A 61 6.27 -3.85 -45.47
C LEU A 61 6.56 -4.58 -44.15
N LYS A 62 7.65 -5.35 -44.09
CA LYS A 62 8.09 -6.03 -42.87
C LYS A 62 8.39 -5.04 -41.74
N ILE A 63 9.18 -4.00 -42.01
CA ILE A 63 9.55 -2.99 -41.01
C ILE A 63 8.28 -2.30 -40.48
N LYS A 64 7.37 -1.91 -41.36
CA LYS A 64 6.11 -1.25 -40.96
C LYS A 64 5.25 -2.12 -40.05
N LEU A 65 5.07 -3.40 -40.40
CA LEU A 65 4.30 -4.35 -39.58
C LEU A 65 4.96 -4.61 -38.22
N VAL A 66 6.29 -4.71 -38.15
CA VAL A 66 7.01 -4.88 -36.88
C VAL A 66 6.78 -3.67 -35.96
N VAL A 67 6.90 -2.45 -36.47
CA VAL A 67 6.70 -1.23 -35.67
C VAL A 67 5.25 -1.13 -35.15
N GLU A 68 4.26 -1.49 -35.97
CA GLU A 68 2.86 -1.49 -35.55
C GLU A 68 2.58 -2.54 -34.46
N ILE A 69 3.16 -3.74 -34.58
CA ILE A 69 3.04 -4.81 -33.59
C ILE A 69 3.77 -4.45 -32.28
N GLU A 70 4.97 -3.86 -32.34
CA GLU A 70 5.73 -3.46 -31.15
C GLU A 70 5.02 -2.38 -30.34
N LYS A 71 4.38 -1.41 -31.00
CA LYS A 71 3.54 -0.40 -30.33
C LYS A 71 2.41 -1.06 -29.55
N TYR A 72 1.78 -2.07 -30.13
CA TYR A 72 0.70 -2.81 -29.49
C TYR A 72 1.22 -3.67 -28.32
N ASP A 73 2.30 -4.43 -28.52
CA ASP A 73 2.88 -5.27 -27.46
C ASP A 73 3.37 -4.41 -26.26
N THR A 74 3.85 -3.20 -26.53
CA THR A 74 4.19 -2.20 -25.50
C THR A 74 2.94 -1.74 -24.74
N ALA A 75 1.85 -1.46 -25.46
CA ALA A 75 0.56 -1.09 -24.84
C ALA A 75 -0.01 -2.24 -23.98
N CYS A 76 0.03 -3.47 -24.47
CA CYS A 76 -0.36 -4.66 -23.70
C CYS A 76 0.49 -4.84 -22.43
N SER A 77 1.79 -4.61 -22.53
CA SER A 77 2.69 -4.69 -21.37
C SER A 77 2.37 -3.62 -20.33
N ALA A 78 2.05 -2.39 -20.76
CA ALA A 78 1.60 -1.32 -19.87
C ALA A 78 0.25 -1.65 -19.21
N ILE A 79 -0.70 -2.25 -19.94
CA ILE A 79 -1.96 -2.74 -19.38
C ILE A 79 -1.71 -3.81 -18.33
N GLY A 80 -0.88 -4.81 -18.63
CA GLY A 80 -0.53 -5.87 -17.68
C GLY A 80 0.13 -5.33 -16.41
N PHE A 81 0.97 -4.28 -16.53
CA PHE A 81 1.52 -3.57 -15.38
C PHE A 81 0.41 -2.90 -14.53
N ILE A 82 -0.53 -2.18 -15.17
CA ILE A 82 -1.67 -1.55 -14.49
C ILE A 82 -2.56 -2.59 -13.81
N GLU A 83 -2.84 -3.72 -14.46
CA GLU A 83 -3.63 -4.82 -13.88
C GLU A 83 -2.95 -5.43 -12.65
N ASN A 84 -1.63 -5.57 -12.68
CA ASN A 84 -0.86 -6.05 -11.53
C ASN A 84 -0.93 -5.06 -10.36
N GLU A 85 -0.72 -3.77 -10.61
CA GLU A 85 -0.87 -2.71 -9.60
C GLU A 85 -2.30 -2.68 -9.01
N MET A 86 -3.32 -2.84 -9.86
CA MET A 86 -4.71 -2.97 -9.39
C MET A 86 -4.91 -4.20 -8.50
N ASN A 87 -4.29 -5.33 -8.82
CA ASN A 87 -4.40 -6.54 -7.99
C ASN A 87 -3.71 -6.36 -6.64
N ILE A 88 -2.58 -5.64 -6.59
CA ILE A 88 -1.92 -5.26 -5.33
C ILE A 88 -2.85 -4.38 -4.50
N LEU A 89 -3.39 -3.30 -5.09
CA LEU A 89 -4.32 -2.39 -4.41
C LEU A 89 -5.59 -3.12 -3.92
N ARG A 90 -6.14 -4.06 -4.70
CA ARG A 90 -7.29 -4.89 -4.27
C ARG A 90 -6.94 -5.74 -3.04
N LYS A 91 -5.75 -6.36 -3.00
CA LYS A 91 -5.29 -7.14 -1.84
C LYS A 91 -5.09 -6.27 -0.61
N GLU A 92 -4.57 -5.06 -0.78
CA GLU A 92 -4.43 -4.09 0.31
C GLU A 92 -5.79 -3.64 0.83
N ILE A 93 -6.73 -3.28 -0.05
CA ILE A 93 -8.10 -2.93 0.31
C ILE A 93 -8.79 -4.08 1.03
N LEU A 94 -8.64 -5.33 0.56
CA LEU A 94 -9.19 -6.50 1.24
C LEU A 94 -8.57 -6.71 2.61
N SER A 95 -7.26 -6.49 2.75
CA SER A 95 -6.55 -6.56 4.04
C SER A 95 -7.02 -5.46 4.99
N ILE A 96 -7.21 -4.23 4.50
CA ILE A 96 -7.78 -3.12 5.25
C ILE A 96 -9.22 -3.45 5.65
N LYS A 97 -10.04 -3.96 4.72
CA LYS A 97 -11.44 -4.36 4.99
C LYS A 97 -11.52 -5.50 5.99
N LYS A 98 -10.63 -6.49 5.93
CA LYS A 98 -10.54 -7.58 6.91
C LYS A 98 -10.11 -7.05 8.27
N ASN A 99 -9.15 -6.13 8.33
CA ASN A 99 -8.78 -5.45 9.56
C ASN A 99 -9.94 -4.59 10.09
N PHE A 100 -10.70 -3.94 9.22
CA PHE A 100 -11.85 -3.14 9.59
C PHE A 100 -13.01 -4.01 10.09
N MET A 101 -13.31 -5.13 9.43
CA MET A 101 -14.33 -6.11 9.83
C MET A 101 -13.97 -6.83 11.13
N ASN A 102 -12.69 -7.21 11.29
CA ASN A 102 -12.16 -7.76 12.55
C ASN A 102 -12.18 -6.74 13.70
N ASN A 103 -12.14 -5.44 13.37
CA ASN A 103 -12.25 -4.34 14.33
C ASN A 103 -13.70 -3.83 14.53
N SER A 104 -14.59 -4.03 13.56
CA SER A 104 -16.00 -3.61 13.62
C SER A 104 -16.90 -4.69 14.23
N GLY A 105 -16.45 -5.95 14.25
CA GLY A 105 -17.04 -7.02 15.08
C GLY A 105 -16.59 -6.99 16.55
N LYS A 106 -15.79 -6.01 16.95
CA LYS A 106 -15.43 -5.72 18.35
C LYS A 106 -15.63 -4.24 18.66
N ILE A 107 -16.79 -3.71 18.26
CA ILE A 107 -17.42 -2.62 19.00
C ILE A 107 -18.43 -3.29 19.94
N ASN A 108 -17.92 -4.14 20.84
CA ASN A 108 -18.65 -4.32 22.08
C ASN A 108 -18.36 -3.06 22.88
N GLU A 109 -19.41 -2.29 23.12
CA GLU A 109 -19.53 -1.58 24.38
C GLU A 109 -19.48 -2.62 25.50
N ASP A 110 -18.28 -3.11 25.85
CA ASP A 110 -18.09 -3.88 27.08
C ASP A 110 -18.08 -2.90 28.25
N SER A 111 -19.28 -2.41 28.54
CA SER A 111 -19.71 -2.09 29.88
C SER A 111 -19.73 -3.39 30.67
N GLY A 112 -18.59 -3.74 31.28
CA GLY A 112 -18.49 -4.79 32.29
C GLY A 112 -18.39 -6.24 31.76
N SER A 113 -17.19 -6.82 31.84
CA SER A 113 -16.96 -8.13 32.50
C SER A 113 -15.50 -8.58 32.35
N GLY A 114 -14.75 -8.49 33.44
CA GLY A 114 -13.67 -9.38 33.89
C GLY A 114 -12.89 -10.26 32.90
N LYS A 115 -12.38 -9.75 31.78
CA LYS A 115 -11.36 -10.44 30.98
C LYS A 115 -10.02 -9.73 31.10
N THR A 116 -9.01 -10.47 31.53
CA THR A 116 -7.63 -10.02 31.76
C THR A 116 -7.06 -9.37 30.50
N PHE A 117 -6.97 -8.04 30.52
CA PHE A 117 -6.30 -7.27 29.47
C PHE A 117 -4.81 -7.61 29.49
N ASP A 118 -4.22 -7.97 28.34
CA ASP A 118 -2.78 -8.09 28.18
C ASP A 118 -2.16 -6.69 28.32
N ASN A 119 -1.86 -6.33 29.56
CA ASN A 119 -1.28 -5.04 29.90
C ASN A 119 0.14 -4.98 29.35
N PRO A 120 0.50 -3.88 28.68
CA PRO A 120 1.85 -3.69 28.20
C PRO A 120 2.76 -3.37 29.39
N ARG A 121 4.01 -3.82 29.35
CA ARG A 121 5.00 -3.58 30.41
C ARG A 121 6.24 -2.87 29.91
N ILE A 122 6.76 -3.32 28.79
CA ILE A 122 7.99 -2.78 28.22
C ILE A 122 7.77 -2.52 26.74
N LEU A 123 8.02 -1.29 26.33
CA LEU A 123 8.18 -0.92 24.92
C LEU A 123 9.67 -0.90 24.59
N ILE A 124 10.04 -1.60 23.54
CA ILE A 124 11.41 -1.61 23.01
C ILE A 124 11.40 -0.86 21.68
N ILE A 125 12.26 0.15 21.55
CA ILE A 125 12.54 0.85 20.29
C ILE A 125 14.04 0.79 20.06
N ASP A 126 14.45 0.03 19.04
CA ASP A 126 15.84 -0.42 18.84
C ASP A 126 16.41 -1.05 20.11
N ASN A 127 17.44 -0.43 20.72
CA ASN A 127 18.09 -0.89 21.94
C ASN A 127 17.61 -0.14 23.20
N HIS A 128 16.55 0.66 23.10
CA HIS A 128 16.00 1.42 24.23
C HIS A 128 14.76 0.72 24.79
N GLN A 129 14.72 0.55 26.11
CA GLN A 129 13.58 -0.01 26.81
C GLN A 129 12.85 1.07 27.60
N TYR A 130 11.52 1.08 27.50
CA TYR A 130 10.65 2.01 28.19
C TYR A 130 9.62 1.26 28.99
N LYS A 131 9.55 1.51 30.29
CA LYS A 131 8.50 0.96 31.15
C LYS A 131 7.18 1.66 30.80
N ILE A 132 6.14 0.87 30.56
CA ILE A 132 4.79 1.33 30.27
C ILE A 132 3.79 0.57 31.13
N SER A 133 2.69 1.24 31.45
CA SER A 133 1.58 0.72 32.24
C SER A 133 0.30 0.66 31.44
N LYS A 134 0.18 1.48 30.39
CA LYS A 134 -1.03 1.59 29.57
C LYS A 134 -0.66 1.70 28.10
N TRP A 135 -1.50 1.13 27.23
CA TRP A 135 -1.26 1.10 25.79
C TRP A 135 -1.10 2.50 25.18
N TYR A 136 -1.85 3.49 25.66
CA TYR A 136 -1.71 4.86 25.14
C TYR A 136 -0.30 5.45 25.31
N GLU A 137 0.48 4.98 26.30
CA GLU A 137 1.82 5.50 26.60
C GLU A 137 2.80 5.18 25.48
N VAL A 138 2.54 4.13 24.70
CA VAL A 138 3.34 3.76 23.53
C VAL A 138 3.43 4.93 22.54
N LEU A 139 2.29 5.57 22.23
CA LEU A 139 2.26 6.70 21.29
C LEU A 139 2.99 7.93 21.84
N ILE A 140 2.84 8.21 23.14
CA ILE A 140 3.53 9.31 23.81
C ILE A 140 5.04 9.10 23.74
N ILE A 141 5.51 7.90 24.11
CA ILE A 141 6.93 7.55 24.14
C ILE A 141 7.51 7.59 22.73
N VAL A 142 6.82 7.03 21.73
CA VAL A 142 7.28 7.09 20.33
C VAL A 142 7.35 8.53 19.83
N GLY A 143 6.33 9.35 20.13
CA GLY A 143 6.34 10.77 19.78
C GLY A 143 7.56 11.49 20.37
N ASN A 144 7.84 11.28 21.66
CA ASN A 144 8.99 11.89 22.33
C ASN A 144 10.33 11.29 21.84
N TYR A 145 10.38 10.00 21.49
CA TYR A 145 11.57 9.37 20.92
C TYR A 145 11.97 10.02 19.60
N ILE A 146 11.00 10.27 18.72
CA ILE A 146 11.20 10.98 17.44
C ILE A 146 11.81 12.36 17.70
N LEU A 147 11.27 13.10 18.67
CA LEU A 147 11.78 14.42 19.04
C LEU A 147 13.21 14.35 19.59
N LYS A 148 13.52 13.37 20.44
CA LYS A 148 14.89 13.13 20.96
C LYS A 148 15.89 12.77 19.87
N LYS A 149 15.44 12.17 18.76
CA LYS A 149 16.25 11.93 17.56
C LYS A 149 16.37 13.15 16.63
N GLY A 150 15.88 14.32 17.05
CA GLY A 150 15.94 15.57 16.29
C GLY A 150 15.00 15.60 15.08
N LYS A 151 14.04 14.67 14.99
CA LYS A 151 13.08 14.61 13.89
C LYS A 151 11.85 15.46 14.20
N ARG A 152 11.29 16.09 13.16
CA ARG A 152 10.05 16.85 13.28
C ARG A 152 8.86 15.91 13.20
N LEU A 153 7.92 16.07 14.13
CA LEU A 153 6.64 15.36 14.05
C LEU A 153 5.80 15.96 12.92
N PRO A 154 5.15 15.11 12.11
CA PRO A 154 4.32 15.58 11.02
C PRO A 154 3.02 16.18 11.59
N SER A 155 2.89 17.50 11.48
CA SER A 155 1.70 18.22 11.93
C SER A 155 0.49 17.82 11.09
N ASN A 156 -0.65 17.60 11.73
CA ASN A 156 -1.92 17.24 11.10
C ASN A 156 -1.87 15.96 10.26
N ARG A 157 -0.92 15.05 10.52
CA ARG A 157 -0.87 13.77 9.82
C ARG A 157 -2.07 12.91 10.19
N GLN A 158 -2.77 12.46 9.16
CA GLN A 158 -3.95 11.62 9.28
C GLN A 158 -3.55 10.15 9.09
N TYR A 159 -4.01 9.30 10.01
CA TYR A 159 -3.99 7.85 9.81
C TYR A 159 -5.43 7.37 9.70
N GLY A 160 -5.86 7.09 8.46
CA GLY A 160 -7.27 6.98 8.12
C GLY A 160 -7.99 8.31 8.34
N VAL A 161 -9.10 8.30 9.07
CA VAL A 161 -9.91 9.51 9.35
C VAL A 161 -9.47 10.29 10.60
N ASN A 162 -8.47 9.81 11.35
CA ASN A 162 -8.07 10.44 12.60
C ASN A 162 -6.77 11.20 12.43
N ILE A 163 -6.74 12.44 12.91
CA ILE A 163 -5.50 13.19 13.10
C ILE A 163 -4.79 12.57 14.30
N LEU A 164 -3.52 12.19 14.13
CA LEU A 164 -2.74 11.62 15.23
C LEU A 164 -1.97 12.69 16.00
N VAL A 165 -1.33 13.63 15.32
CA VAL A 165 -0.53 14.68 15.95
C VAL A 165 -1.02 16.05 15.48
N SER A 166 -1.27 16.96 16.42
CA SER A 166 -1.66 18.34 16.11
C SER A 166 -1.19 19.29 17.20
N GLN A 167 -1.08 20.58 16.88
CA GLN A 167 -0.89 21.63 17.88
C GLN A 167 -2.21 21.98 18.58
N ASP A 168 -3.34 21.71 17.94
CA ASP A 168 -4.68 21.95 18.50
C ASP A 168 -5.23 20.65 19.12
N PRO A 169 -5.38 20.58 20.46
CA PRO A 169 -5.88 19.40 21.15
C PRO A 169 -7.35 19.08 20.80
N ASN A 170 -8.15 20.07 20.39
CA ASN A 170 -9.58 19.89 20.13
C ASN A 170 -9.87 19.01 18.89
N ARG A 171 -8.86 18.85 18.03
CA ARG A 171 -8.93 18.03 16.82
C ARG A 171 -8.62 16.55 17.07
N LEU A 172 -8.27 16.19 18.31
CA LEU A 172 -7.73 14.89 18.66
C LEU A 172 -8.64 14.13 19.65
N LYS A 173 -8.65 12.81 19.53
CA LYS A 173 -9.37 11.94 20.48
C LYS A 173 -8.50 11.63 21.70
N ALA A 174 -8.90 12.13 22.86
CA ALA A 174 -8.15 12.04 24.12
C ALA A 174 -6.70 12.52 23.95
N PRO A 175 -6.49 13.83 23.69
CA PRO A 175 -5.16 14.38 23.45
C PRO A 175 -4.24 14.22 24.66
N LYS A 176 -2.98 13.91 24.41
CA LYS A 176 -1.88 13.93 25.39
C LYS A 176 -0.75 14.80 24.88
N LYS A 177 -0.21 15.66 25.75
CA LYS A 177 0.84 16.61 25.40
C LYS A 177 2.20 15.90 25.26
N LEU A 178 2.96 16.27 24.23
CA LEU A 178 4.33 15.83 23.97
C LEU A 178 5.35 16.88 24.47
N GLU A 179 6.62 16.50 24.54
CA GLU A 179 7.71 17.36 25.06
C GLU A 179 7.86 18.67 24.28
N ASN A 180 7.57 18.68 22.98
CA ASN A 180 7.67 19.87 22.12
C ASN A 180 6.41 20.76 22.10
N GLY A 181 5.42 20.48 22.95
CA GLY A 181 4.18 21.24 23.02
C GLY A 181 3.08 20.81 22.04
N PHE A 182 3.34 19.86 21.14
CA PHE A 182 2.29 19.24 20.33
C PHE A 182 1.44 18.29 21.17
N PHE A 183 0.29 17.88 20.64
CA PHE A 183 -0.59 16.88 21.22
C PHE A 183 -0.68 15.65 20.32
N ILE A 184 -0.81 14.47 20.93
CA ILE A 184 -1.05 13.20 20.26
C ILE A 184 -2.38 12.60 20.70
N ALA A 185 -3.16 12.06 19.75
CA ALA A 185 -4.40 11.35 20.04
C ALA A 185 -4.08 9.97 20.65
N THR A 186 -4.82 9.54 21.67
CA THR A 186 -4.49 8.30 22.37
C THR A 186 -5.64 7.34 22.67
N LYS A 187 -6.87 7.63 22.25
CA LYS A 187 -8.03 6.74 22.45
C LYS A 187 -8.09 5.66 21.35
N TYR A 188 -7.15 4.73 21.39
CA TYR A 188 -7.05 3.62 20.42
C TYR A 188 -6.88 2.27 21.12
N ASN A 189 -7.31 1.20 20.47
CA ASN A 189 -7.07 -0.17 20.95
C ASN A 189 -5.58 -0.57 20.76
N LYS A 190 -5.17 -1.71 21.35
CA LYS A 190 -3.80 -2.24 21.27
C LYS A 190 -3.23 -2.27 19.84
N GLN A 191 -3.99 -2.83 18.90
CA GLN A 191 -3.52 -3.03 17.53
C GLN A 191 -3.32 -1.70 16.80
N LEU A 192 -4.29 -0.80 16.90
CA LEU A 192 -4.22 0.53 16.28
C LEU A 192 -3.10 1.36 16.88
N THR A 193 -2.92 1.30 18.21
CA THR A 193 -1.82 1.97 18.91
C THR A 193 -0.46 1.55 18.34
N LEU A 194 -0.23 0.24 18.19
CA LEU A 194 1.02 -0.29 17.63
C LEU A 194 1.21 0.09 16.17
N ASN A 195 0.16 0.01 15.35
CA ASN A 195 0.24 0.37 13.94
C ASN A 195 0.55 1.86 13.75
N TYR A 196 -0.13 2.74 14.47
CA TYR A 196 0.12 4.18 14.42
C TYR A 196 1.51 4.54 14.95
N ALA A 197 1.98 3.89 16.02
CA ALA A 197 3.33 4.07 16.52
C ALA A 197 4.39 3.70 15.47
N ARG A 198 4.26 2.55 14.80
CA ARG A 198 5.18 2.14 13.73
C ARG A 198 5.15 3.10 12.55
N GLN A 199 3.95 3.47 12.10
CA GLN A 199 3.82 4.36 10.96
C GLN A 199 4.40 5.75 11.28
N LEU A 200 4.21 6.26 12.50
CA LEU A 200 4.77 7.54 12.92
C LEU A 200 6.31 7.53 12.90
N LEU A 201 6.95 6.42 13.28
CA LEU A 201 8.41 6.25 13.15
C LEU A 201 8.84 6.28 11.67
N ILE A 202 8.18 5.49 10.81
CA ILE A 202 8.46 5.41 9.36
C ILE A 202 8.31 6.79 8.71
N ASP A 203 7.23 7.49 9.01
CA ASP A 203 6.92 8.80 8.45
C ASP A 203 7.94 9.88 8.84
N CYS A 204 8.64 9.69 9.95
CA CYS A 204 9.74 10.55 10.39
C CYS A 204 11.12 10.07 9.89
N GLY A 205 11.15 9.07 9.01
CA GLY A 205 12.36 8.48 8.46
C GLY A 205 13.16 7.65 9.47
N LEU A 206 12.50 7.09 10.49
CA LEU A 206 13.11 6.23 11.50
C LEU A 206 12.71 4.77 11.26
N ASN A 207 13.60 3.99 10.66
CA ASN A 207 13.43 2.55 10.45
C ASN A 207 13.86 1.76 11.69
N CYS A 208 13.17 2.01 12.81
CA CYS A 208 13.47 1.37 14.09
C CYS A 208 12.77 0.01 14.22
N ARG A 209 13.42 -0.93 14.92
CA ARG A 209 12.72 -2.15 15.39
C ARG A 209 11.89 -1.79 16.61
N MET A 210 10.60 -2.13 16.58
CA MET A 210 9.68 -1.85 17.69
C MET A 210 8.91 -3.09 18.13
N SER A 211 8.98 -3.41 19.42
CA SER A 211 8.22 -4.49 20.06
C SER A 211 7.68 -4.06 21.42
N VAL A 212 6.61 -4.72 21.87
CA VAL A 212 6.04 -4.49 23.21
C VAL A 212 5.93 -5.84 23.91
N ILE A 213 6.53 -5.95 25.09
CA ILE A 213 6.41 -7.08 25.99
C ILE A 213 5.19 -6.85 26.87
N THR A 214 4.33 -7.86 26.97
CA THR A 214 3.09 -7.83 27.76
C THR A 214 3.16 -8.77 28.95
N GLU A 215 2.22 -8.60 29.89
CA GLU A 215 2.12 -9.45 31.09
C GLU A 215 2.00 -10.96 30.84
N LYS A 216 1.50 -11.37 29.67
CA LYS A 216 1.46 -12.79 29.29
C LYS A 216 2.82 -13.31 28.85
N ASP A 217 3.63 -12.47 28.21
CA ASP A 217 4.95 -12.85 27.71
C ASP A 217 5.92 -13.10 28.89
N ASP A 218 5.77 -12.34 29.98
CA ASP A 218 6.53 -12.56 31.23
C ASP A 218 6.25 -13.91 31.89
N ARG A 219 5.06 -14.50 31.70
CA ARG A 219 4.71 -15.82 32.27
C ARG A 219 5.35 -17.00 31.54
N ILE A 220 5.99 -16.75 30.39
CA ILE A 220 6.69 -17.75 29.59
C ILE A 220 8.20 -17.73 29.90
N SER A 221 8.69 -16.83 30.76
CA SER A 221 10.04 -16.95 31.30
C SER A 221 10.11 -18.18 32.21
N PRO A 222 10.91 -19.22 31.88
CA PRO A 222 11.06 -20.35 32.75
C PRO A 222 11.74 -19.89 34.04
N LYS A 223 11.23 -20.37 35.17
CA LYS A 223 11.98 -20.38 36.43
C LYS A 223 13.33 -21.04 36.13
N ILE A 224 14.41 -20.28 36.31
CA ILE A 224 15.74 -20.84 36.56
C ILE A 224 15.75 -21.30 38.01
#